data_AF-A0A177M2R9-F1
#
_entry.id   AF-A0A177M2R9-F1
#
_cell.length_a   1.000
_cell.length_b   1.000
_cell.length_c   1.000
_cell.angle_alpha   90.00
_cell.angle_beta   90.00
_cell.angle_gamma   90.00
#
_symmetry.space_group_name_H-M   'P 1'
#
loop_
_entity.id
_entity.type
_entity.pdbx_description
1 polymer ?
#
loop_
_entity_poly.entity_id
_entity_poly.type
_entity_poly.pdbx_seq_one_letter_code
_entity_poly.pdbx_strand_id
1 'polypeptide(L)'
;MNSQHEKNAHIGSDFDDFLSEEAILDEVTAVATKRVIAWQISEGMSTLKLSKTAMAKKMRTSRASLNQLLDEEDTSLTLTTLVSAAAALGKKVKIVLEPV
;
A
#
# COMPACT_ATOMS: atom_id res chain seq x y z
N MET A 1 -21.31 -14.29 30.77
CA MET A 1 -21.27 -12.94 31.38
C MET A 1 -21.10 -11.93 30.27
N ASN A 2 -22.15 -11.14 29.99
CA ASN A 2 -22.12 -10.05 29.01
C ASN A 2 -21.54 -8.81 29.69
N SER A 3 -20.33 -8.41 29.32
CA SER A 3 -19.80 -7.10 29.70
C SER A 3 -20.12 -6.12 28.57
N GLN A 4 -21.18 -5.33 28.77
CA GLN A 4 -21.41 -4.14 27.95
C GLN A 4 -20.36 -3.10 28.34
N HIS A 5 -19.48 -2.74 27.40
CA HIS A 5 -18.62 -1.58 27.58
C HIS A 5 -19.46 -0.31 27.39
N GLU A 6 -19.54 0.52 28.43
CA GLU A 6 -20.10 1.86 28.34
C GLU A 6 -19.36 2.66 27.25
N LYS A 7 -20.10 3.21 26.29
CA LYS A 7 -19.57 4.13 25.28
C LYS A 7 -19.05 5.38 26.00
N ASN A 8 -17.73 5.60 25.96
CA ASN A 8 -17.10 6.80 26.48
C ASN A 8 -17.62 8.03 25.71
N ALA A 9 -18.21 8.99 26.42
CA ALA A 9 -18.88 10.17 25.83
C ALA A 9 -17.94 11.11 25.05
N HIS A 10 -16.63 10.89 25.13
CA HIS A 10 -15.62 11.67 24.39
C HIS A 10 -15.02 10.93 23.20
N ILE A 11 -15.43 9.68 22.92
CA ILE A 11 -15.04 8.96 21.71
C ILE A 11 -16.05 9.30 20.61
N GLY A 12 -15.56 9.92 19.53
CA GLY A 12 -16.35 10.27 18.35
C GLY A 12 -16.74 9.04 17.50
N SER A 13 -17.28 9.30 16.31
CA SER A 13 -17.51 8.27 15.28
C SER A 13 -16.20 7.62 14.82
N ASP A 14 -16.31 6.49 14.14
CA ASP A 14 -15.17 5.86 13.50
C ASP A 14 -14.54 6.80 12.46
N PHE A 15 -13.22 6.70 12.24
CA PHE A 15 -12.56 7.54 11.25
C PHE A 15 -13.02 7.20 9.83
N ASP A 16 -13.29 5.93 9.54
CA ASP A 16 -13.79 5.50 8.24
C ASP A 16 -15.22 6.00 8.00
N ASP A 17 -16.05 6.11 9.05
CA ASP A 17 -17.36 6.76 8.98
C ASP A 17 -17.21 8.23 8.59
N PHE A 18 -16.29 8.97 9.23
CA PHE A 18 -15.99 10.36 8.89
C PHE A 18 -15.52 10.51 7.44
N LEU A 19 -14.58 9.67 6.98
CA LEU A 19 -14.10 9.70 5.60
C LEU A 19 -15.20 9.36 4.58
N SER A 20 -16.14 8.51 4.96
CA SER A 20 -17.32 8.16 4.15
C SER A 20 -18.29 9.33 4.05
N GLU A 21 -18.55 10.03 5.16
CA GLU A 21 -19.38 11.23 5.21
C GLU A 21 -18.80 12.36 4.34
N GLU A 22 -17.47 12.51 4.34
CA GLU A 22 -16.75 13.46 3.50
C GLU A 22 -16.59 12.99 2.04
N ALA A 23 -17.08 11.79 1.69
CA ALA A 23 -16.99 11.18 0.36
C ALA A 23 -15.53 11.03 -0.17
N ILE A 24 -14.56 10.83 0.73
CA ILE A 24 -13.13 10.68 0.40
C ILE A 24 -12.54 9.33 0.84
N LEU A 25 -13.33 8.43 1.43
CA LEU A 25 -12.86 7.13 1.94
C LEU A 25 -12.09 6.33 0.88
N ASP A 26 -12.60 6.24 -0.35
CA ASP A 26 -11.98 5.46 -1.42
C ASP A 26 -10.60 6.02 -1.81
N GLU A 27 -10.47 7.35 -1.91
CA GLU A 27 -9.21 8.02 -2.23
C GLU A 27 -8.18 7.80 -1.12
N VAL A 28 -8.58 8.01 0.13
CA VAL A 28 -7.70 7.81 1.29
C VAL A 28 -7.27 6.34 1.39
N THR A 29 -8.19 5.40 1.14
CA THR A 29 -7.89 3.96 1.12
C THR A 29 -6.88 3.61 0.03
N ALA A 30 -7.01 4.19 -1.16
CA ALA A 30 -6.07 4.00 -2.26
C ALA A 30 -4.66 4.50 -1.91
N VAL A 31 -4.55 5.71 -1.34
CA VAL A 31 -3.28 6.29 -0.89
C VAL A 31 -2.66 5.48 0.24
N ALA A 32 -3.45 5.07 1.24
CA ALA A 32 -2.99 4.23 2.34
C ALA A 32 -2.45 2.88 1.84
N THR A 33 -3.18 2.24 0.92
CA THR A 33 -2.76 0.98 0.28
C THR A 33 -1.45 1.17 -0.50
N LYS A 34 -1.33 2.26 -1.25
CA LYS A 34 -0.11 2.58 -2.01
C LYS A 34 1.11 2.77 -1.11
N ARG A 35 0.96 3.50 0.01
CA ARG A 35 1.99 3.70 1.03
C ARG A 35 2.49 2.37 1.58
N VAL A 36 1.57 1.47 1.94
CA VAL A 36 1.92 0.12 2.44
C VAL A 36 2.71 -0.67 1.39
N ILE A 37 2.27 -0.67 0.13
CA ILE A 37 2.97 -1.38 -0.96
C ILE A 37 4.38 -0.80 -1.19
N ALA A 38 4.51 0.53 -1.29
CA ALA A 38 5.79 1.19 -1.52
C ALA A 38 6.78 0.90 -0.38
N TRP A 39 6.30 0.91 0.87
CA TRP A 39 7.07 0.53 2.04
C TRP A 39 7.53 -0.93 1.98
N GLN A 40 6.64 -1.89 1.70
CA GLN A 40 7.00 -3.32 1.61
C GLN A 40 8.06 -3.58 0.53
N ILE A 41 7.99 -2.88 -0.61
CA ILE A 41 8.99 -3.00 -1.67
C ILE A 41 10.32 -2.41 -1.22
N SER A 42 10.31 -1.24 -0.59
CA SER A 42 11.52 -0.57 -0.06
C SER A 42 12.21 -1.39 1.03
N GLU A 43 11.43 -1.99 1.93
CA GLU A 43 11.92 -2.89 2.97
C GLU A 43 12.56 -4.15 2.34
N GLY A 44 11.89 -4.75 1.36
CA GLY A 44 12.42 -5.90 0.62
C GLY A 44 13.73 -5.58 -0.11
N MET A 45 13.84 -4.40 -0.72
CA MET A 45 15.09 -3.93 -1.32
C MET A 45 16.20 -3.79 -0.28
N SER A 46 15.90 -3.21 0.88
CA SER A 46 16.85 -3.02 1.98
C SER A 46 17.35 -4.35 2.53
N THR A 47 16.44 -5.31 2.74
CA THR A 47 16.75 -6.67 3.21
C THR A 47 17.68 -7.40 2.25
N LEU A 48 17.44 -7.27 0.95
CA LEU A 48 18.27 -7.88 -0.11
C LEU A 48 19.49 -7.02 -0.49
N LYS A 49 19.71 -5.88 0.17
CA LYS A 49 20.77 -4.89 -0.15
C LYS A 49 20.76 -4.46 -1.62
N LEU A 50 19.57 -4.32 -2.21
CA LEU A 50 19.38 -3.91 -3.60
C LEU A 50 19.31 -2.39 -3.71
N SER A 51 20.19 -1.81 -4.54
CA SER A 51 20.06 -0.42 -4.94
C SER A 51 18.86 -0.22 -5.89
N LYS A 52 18.37 1.02 -6.02
CA LYS A 52 17.33 1.36 -7.00
C LYS A 52 17.72 0.95 -8.42
N THR A 53 18.98 1.13 -8.81
CA THR A 53 19.47 0.71 -10.14
C THR A 53 19.40 -0.81 -10.31
N ALA A 54 19.86 -1.56 -9.31
CA ALA A 54 19.86 -3.02 -9.36
C ALA A 54 18.42 -3.57 -9.41
N MET A 55 17.53 -2.98 -8.62
CA MET A 55 16.10 -3.33 -8.61
C MET A 55 15.45 -3.05 -9.97
N ALA A 56 15.63 -1.85 -10.53
CA ALA A 56 15.08 -1.50 -11.84
C ALA A 56 15.56 -2.46 -12.94
N LYS A 57 16.85 -2.83 -12.92
CA LYS A 57 17.41 -3.83 -13.84
C LYS A 57 16.76 -5.20 -13.66
N LYS A 58 16.55 -5.65 -12.43
CA LYS A 58 15.93 -6.95 -12.12
C LYS A 58 14.46 -7.00 -12.55
N MET A 59 13.75 -5.89 -12.39
CA MET A 59 12.38 -5.69 -12.88
C MET A 59 12.26 -5.46 -14.40
N ARG A 60 13.39 -5.31 -15.10
CA ARG A 60 13.45 -4.93 -16.53
C ARG A 60 12.68 -3.63 -16.82
N THR A 61 12.84 -2.64 -15.95
CA THR A 61 12.18 -1.34 -16.05
C THR A 61 13.17 -0.18 -15.95
N SER A 62 12.67 1.03 -16.19
CA SER A 62 13.46 2.25 -16.04
C SER A 62 13.58 2.66 -14.55
N ARG A 63 14.60 3.46 -14.22
CA ARG A 63 14.72 4.05 -12.87
C ARG A 63 13.55 5.00 -12.54
N ALA A 64 13.00 5.70 -13.54
CA ALA A 64 11.87 6.59 -13.36
C ALA A 64 10.61 5.81 -12.97
N SER A 65 10.33 4.71 -13.67
CA SER A 65 9.21 3.82 -13.37
C SER A 65 9.34 3.16 -11.99
N LEU A 66 10.56 2.79 -11.57
CA LEU A 66 10.78 2.34 -10.19
C LEU A 66 10.56 3.47 -9.17
N ASN A 67 10.98 4.70 -9.48
CA ASN A 67 10.75 5.82 -8.57
C ASN A 67 9.26 6.10 -8.40
N GLN A 68 8.47 6.09 -9.47
CA GLN A 68 7.00 6.20 -9.41
C GLN A 68 6.38 5.07 -8.58
N LEU A 69 6.84 3.82 -8.78
CA LEU A 69 6.42 2.70 -7.94
C LEU A 69 6.73 2.89 -6.44
N LEU A 70 7.82 3.58 -6.11
CA LEU A 70 8.22 3.86 -4.72
C LEU A 70 7.68 5.19 -4.19
N ASP A 71 7.13 6.04 -5.06
CA ASP A 71 6.49 7.29 -4.70
C ASP A 71 5.15 6.99 -4.03
N GLU A 72 4.99 7.45 -2.81
CA GLU A 72 3.83 7.11 -1.98
C GLU A 72 2.57 7.90 -2.35
N GLU A 73 2.73 9.04 -3.02
CA GLU A 73 1.64 9.91 -3.46
C GLU A 73 1.20 9.59 -4.89
N ASP A 74 2.01 8.86 -5.66
CA ASP A 74 1.67 8.41 -7.01
C ASP A 74 0.80 7.15 -6.98
N THR A 75 -0.52 7.30 -6.89
CA THR A 75 -1.46 6.17 -6.92
C THR A 75 -1.52 5.44 -8.25
N SER A 76 -0.79 5.89 -9.28
CA SER A 76 -0.74 5.22 -10.58
C SER A 76 0.14 3.95 -10.50
N LEU A 77 -0.52 2.81 -10.33
CA LEU A 77 0.12 1.50 -10.27
C LEU A 77 -0.59 0.51 -11.19
N THR A 78 0.18 -0.24 -11.98
CA THR A 78 -0.37 -1.38 -12.73
C THR A 78 -0.09 -2.69 -12.01
N LEU A 79 -0.98 -3.67 -12.19
CA LEU A 79 -0.78 -5.03 -11.68
C LEU A 79 0.55 -5.63 -12.19
N THR A 80 0.91 -5.36 -13.45
CA THR A 80 2.17 -5.79 -14.06
C THR A 80 3.38 -5.22 -13.31
N THR A 81 3.33 -3.94 -12.94
CA THR A 81 4.40 -3.29 -12.15
C THR A 81 4.55 -3.95 -10.78
N LEU A 82 3.43 -4.19 -10.08
CA LEU A 82 3.41 -4.81 -8.76
C LEU A 82 3.96 -6.25 -8.79
N VAL A 83 3.51 -7.06 -9.75
CA VAL A 83 3.98 -8.44 -9.93
C VAL A 83 5.47 -8.48 -10.28
N SER A 84 5.95 -7.57 -11.16
CA SER A 84 7.36 -7.47 -11.51
C SER A 84 8.24 -7.10 -10.30
N ALA A 85 7.79 -6.15 -9.48
CA ALA A 85 8.50 -5.76 -8.26
C ALA A 85 8.57 -6.91 -7.26
N ALA A 86 7.44 -7.59 -7.02
CA ALA A 86 7.40 -8.76 -6.14
C ALA A 86 8.34 -9.88 -6.63
N ALA A 87 8.30 -10.20 -7.93
CA ALA A 87 9.17 -11.21 -8.53
C ALA A 87 10.66 -10.83 -8.41
N ALA A 88 11.01 -9.55 -8.60
CA ALA A 88 12.37 -9.06 -8.40
C ALA A 88 12.83 -9.19 -6.94
N LEU A 89 11.92 -9.19 -5.96
CA LEU A 89 12.21 -9.46 -4.56
C LEU A 89 12.10 -10.94 -4.17
N GLY A 90 11.77 -11.84 -5.10
CA GLY A 90 11.50 -13.25 -4.80
C GLY A 90 10.22 -13.48 -3.98
N LYS A 91 9.27 -12.53 -4.06
CA LYS A 91 7.97 -12.55 -3.39
C LYS A 91 6.85 -12.77 -4.41
N LYS A 92 5.63 -12.97 -3.90
CA LYS A 92 4.39 -13.07 -4.70
C LYS A 92 3.36 -12.07 -4.21
N VAL A 93 2.48 -11.65 -5.11
CA VAL A 93 1.35 -10.76 -4.80
C VAL A 93 0.11 -11.60 -4.52
N LYS A 94 -0.67 -11.23 -3.50
CA LYS A 94 -2.02 -11.75 -3.26
C LYS A 94 -2.96 -10.56 -3.11
N ILE A 95 -4.00 -10.51 -3.93
CA ILE A 95 -5.06 -9.49 -3.88
C ILE A 95 -6.37 -10.23 -3.66
N VAL A 96 -7.19 -9.73 -2.74
CA VAL A 96 -8.51 -10.27 -2.38
C VAL A 96 -9.46 -9.09 -2.32
N LEU A 97 -10.69 -9.28 -2.80
CA LEU A 97 -11.79 -8.35 -2.58
C LEU A 97 -12.62 -8.87 -1.40
N GLU A 98 -12.87 -8.01 -0.43
CA GLU A 98 -13.62 -8.34 0.78
C GLU A 98 -14.98 -7.63 0.75
N PRO A 99 -16.02 -8.19 1.39
CA PRO A 99 -17.28 -7.49 1.59
C PRO A 99 -17.06 -6.21 2.39
N VAL A 100 -17.79 -5.17 2.03
CA VAL A 100 -17.93 -3.94 2.82
C VAL A 100 -18.92 -4.17 3.95
#